data_AF-A0A852UZ78-F1
#
_entry.id   AF-A0A852UZ78-F1
#
_cell.length_a   1.000
_cell.length_b   1.000
_cell.length_c   1.000
_cell.angle_alpha   90.00
_cell.angle_beta   90.00
_cell.angle_gamma   90.00
#
_symmetry.space_group_name_H-M   'P 1'
#
loop_
_entity.id
_entity.type
_entity.pdbx_description
1 polymer ?
#
loop_
_entity_poly.entity_id
_entity_poly.type
_entity_poly.pdbx_seq_one_letter_code
_entity_poly.pdbx_strand_id
1 'polypeptide(L)'
;MALIDRECVRQLLEAEDPDTALVFVRGECLVLTSGQIDDDHRPLVVARRRDLPESLSGDTVTGEQLDALANCLDNTARDLGE
;
A
#
# COMPACT_ATOMS: atom_id res chain seq x y z
N MET A 1 5.90 16.19 -1.41
CA MET A 1 4.62 15.55 -1.79
C MET A 1 4.79 14.09 -1.42
N ALA A 2 3.91 13.56 -0.58
CA ALA A 2 3.91 12.13 -0.32
C ALA A 2 3.39 11.42 -1.57
N LEU A 3 4.12 10.42 -2.04
CA LEU A 3 3.73 9.50 -3.09
C LEU A 3 2.61 8.60 -2.56
N ILE A 4 2.69 8.20 -1.29
CA ILE A 4 1.70 7.40 -0.57
C ILE A 4 0.86 8.31 0.33
N ASP A 5 -0.44 8.39 0.08
CA ASP A 5 -1.37 9.05 1.00
C ASP A 5 -1.98 8.05 2.00
N ARG A 6 -2.39 8.56 3.17
CA ARG A 6 -3.11 7.76 4.17
C ARG A 6 -4.37 7.12 3.59
N GLU A 7 -5.04 7.76 2.63
CA GLU A 7 -6.24 7.20 1.99
C GLU A 7 -5.92 5.91 1.22
N CYS A 8 -4.79 5.85 0.52
CA CYS A 8 -4.33 4.61 -0.13
C CYS A 8 -4.05 3.50 0.89
N VAL A 9 -3.37 3.84 1.98
CA VAL A 9 -3.08 2.86 3.06
C VAL A 9 -4.37 2.38 3.71
N ARG A 10 -5.31 3.30 3.97
CA ARG A 10 -6.62 2.98 4.51
C ARG A 10 -7.43 2.09 3.56
N GLN A 11 -7.45 2.40 2.26
CA GLN A 11 -8.08 1.55 1.25
C GLN A 11 -7.46 0.15 1.20
N LEU A 12 -6.13 0.05 1.29
CA LEU A 12 -5.46 -1.25 1.36
C LEU A 12 -5.90 -2.01 2.61
N LEU A 13 -5.94 -1.36 3.78
CA LEU A 13 -6.34 -1.98 5.05
C LEU A 13 -7.82 -2.40 5.08
N GLU A 14 -8.71 -1.57 4.52
CA GLU A 14 -10.14 -1.82 4.35
C GLU A 14 -10.43 -2.87 3.26
N ALA A 15 -9.45 -3.20 2.42
CA ALA A 15 -9.61 -4.27 1.44
C ALA A 15 -9.72 -5.63 2.13
N GLU A 16 -10.83 -6.32 1.84
CA GLU A 16 -11.09 -7.67 2.33
C GLU A 16 -10.20 -8.72 1.64
N ASP A 17 -9.68 -8.39 0.45
CA ASP A 17 -8.85 -9.27 -0.36
C ASP A 17 -7.39 -9.26 0.12
N PRO A 18 -6.84 -10.40 0.59
CA PRO A 18 -5.47 -10.49 1.09
C PRO A 18 -4.40 -10.31 0.01
N ASP A 19 -4.78 -10.49 -1.26
CA ASP A 19 -3.91 -10.22 -2.40
C ASP A 19 -4.09 -8.82 -2.99
N THR A 20 -4.86 -7.94 -2.34
CA THR A 20 -4.80 -6.51 -2.63
C THR A 20 -3.37 -6.01 -2.38
N ALA A 21 -2.83 -5.25 -3.31
CA ALA A 21 -1.52 -4.66 -3.20
C ALA A 21 -1.56 -3.18 -3.51
N LEU A 22 -0.67 -2.47 -2.85
CA LEU A 22 -0.34 -1.11 -3.20
C LEU A 22 0.80 -1.15 -4.22
N VAL A 23 0.56 -0.52 -5.36
CA VAL A 23 1.43 -0.47 -6.52
C VAL A 23 1.82 0.99 -6.76
N PHE A 24 3.09 1.22 -7.05
CA PHE A 24 3.59 2.53 -7.39
C PHE A 24 3.98 2.58 -8.86
N VAL A 25 3.25 3.34 -9.66
CA VAL A 25 3.50 3.46 -11.10
C VAL A 25 3.60 4.94 -11.49
N ARG A 26 4.70 5.31 -12.14
CA ARG A 26 4.92 6.66 -12.70
C ARG A 26 4.66 7.83 -11.73
N GLY A 27 4.99 7.68 -10.44
CA GLY A 27 4.77 8.75 -9.47
C GLY A 27 3.39 8.72 -8.81
N GLU A 28 2.56 7.73 -9.11
CA GLU A 28 1.21 7.57 -8.58
C GLU A 28 1.08 6.27 -7.79
N CYS A 29 0.42 6.34 -6.63
CA CYS A 29 0.09 5.17 -5.82
C CYS A 29 -1.32 4.70 -6.12
N LEU A 30 -1.43 3.41 -6.42
CA LEU A 30 -2.68 2.75 -6.77
C LEU A 30 -2.85 1.51 -5.91
N VAL A 31 -4.05 1.33 -5.37
CA VAL A 31 -4.43 0.09 -4.66
C VAL A 31 -5.09 -0.82 -5.69
N LEU A 32 -4.43 -1.90 -6.04
CA LEU A 32 -4.87 -2.88 -7.04
C LEU A 32 -5.12 -4.23 -6.37
N THR A 33 -6.23 -4.89 -6.72
CA THR A 33 -6.50 -6.26 -6.29
C THR A 33 -5.69 -7.27 -7.10
N SER A 34 -5.60 -8.52 -6.67
CA SER A 34 -4.92 -9.59 -7.43
C SER A 34 -5.35 -9.68 -8.90
N GLY A 35 -6.64 -9.44 -9.17
CA GLY A 35 -7.20 -9.43 -10.53
C GLY A 35 -6.86 -8.20 -11.37
N GLN A 36 -6.21 -7.18 -10.79
CA GLN A 36 -5.73 -5.98 -11.49
C GLN A 36 -4.18 -5.94 -11.55
N ILE A 37 -3.51 -6.80 -10.79
CA ILE A 37 -2.04 -6.90 -10.80
C ILE A 37 -1.61 -7.84 -11.93
N ASP A 38 -1.33 -7.22 -13.08
CA ASP A 38 -0.65 -7.87 -14.21
C ASP A 38 0.86 -8.02 -13.98
N ASP A 39 1.53 -8.70 -14.90
CA ASP A 39 2.98 -8.96 -14.83
C ASP A 39 3.80 -7.65 -14.81
N ASP A 40 3.29 -6.58 -15.41
CA ASP A 40 3.90 -5.24 -15.41
C ASP A 40 3.75 -4.53 -14.05
N HIS A 41 2.63 -4.76 -13.35
CA HIS A 41 2.38 -4.21 -12.01
C HIS A 41 3.12 -5.00 -10.92
N ARG A 42 3.35 -6.29 -11.14
CA ARG A 42 3.99 -7.20 -10.17
C ARG A 42 5.35 -6.73 -9.66
N PRO A 43 6.28 -6.21 -10.50
CA PRO A 43 7.55 -5.61 -10.03
C PRO A 43 7.38 -4.23 -9.37
N LEU A 44 6.23 -3.58 -9.60
CA LEU A 44 5.90 -2.25 -9.05
C LEU A 44 5.09 -2.33 -7.74
N VAL A 45 4.85 -3.55 -7.23
CA VAL A 45 4.17 -3.76 -5.96
C VAL A 45 5.08 -3.29 -4.81
N VAL A 46 4.62 -2.28 -4.08
CA VAL A 46 5.29 -1.75 -2.89
C VAL A 46 5.00 -2.65 -1.69
N ALA A 47 3.73 -3.00 -1.47
CA ALA A 47 3.30 -3.85 -0.37
C ALA A 47 1.98 -4.55 -0.68
N ARG A 48 1.73 -5.69 -0.01
CA ARG A 48 0.47 -6.43 -0.12
C ARG A 48 -0.29 -6.37 1.18
N ARG A 49 -1.60 -6.57 1.10
CA ARG A 49 -2.49 -6.61 2.25
C ARG A 49 -2.11 -7.73 3.23
N ARG A 50 -1.66 -8.87 2.71
CA ARG A 50 -1.10 -9.99 3.49
C ARG A 50 0.27 -9.72 4.11
N ASP A 51 1.02 -8.75 3.60
CA ASP A 51 2.35 -8.39 4.12
C ASP A 51 2.25 -7.44 5.31
N LEU A 52 1.13 -6.70 5.37
CA LEU A 52 0.79 -5.86 6.49
C LEU A 52 0.45 -6.70 7.73
N PRO A 53 0.93 -6.32 8.91
CA PRO A 53 0.63 -7.03 10.14
C PRO A 53 -0.89 -7.04 10.40
N GLU A 54 -1.37 -8.20 10.85
CA GLU A 54 -2.77 -8.45 11.23
C GLU A 54 -3.26 -7.45 12.28
N SER A 55 -2.34 -6.94 13.11
CA SER A 55 -2.56 -5.88 14.11
C SER A 55 -3.11 -4.58 13.52
N LEU A 56 -2.85 -4.32 12.23
CA LEU A 56 -3.37 -3.18 11.50
C LEU A 56 -4.69 -3.50 10.76
N SER A 57 -5.15 -4.75 10.81
CA SER A 57 -6.32 -5.26 10.09
C SER A 57 -7.63 -5.13 10.86
N GLY A 58 -7.79 -4.06 11.65
CA GLY A 58 -8.93 -3.92 12.55
C GLY A 58 -9.36 -2.47 12.77
N ASP A 59 -10.55 -2.32 13.37
CA ASP A 59 -11.24 -1.05 13.64
C ASP A 59 -10.42 -0.04 14.49
N THR A 60 -9.32 -0.49 15.09
CA THR A 60 -8.46 0.27 16.02
C THR A 60 -7.12 0.70 15.44
N VAL A 61 -6.97 0.83 14.12
CA VAL A 61 -5.80 1.52 13.57
C VAL A 61 -5.86 3.00 13.95
N THR A 62 -4.89 3.44 14.76
CA THR A 62 -4.76 4.86 15.10
C THR A 62 -4.20 5.65 13.92
N GLY A 63 -4.59 6.93 13.81
CA GLY A 63 -4.09 7.82 12.76
C GLY A 63 -2.56 7.89 12.70
N GLU A 64 -1.88 7.79 13.85
CA GLU A 64 -0.41 7.73 13.96
C GLU A 64 0.18 6.46 13.33
N GLN A 65 -0.49 5.31 13.45
CA GLN A 65 -0.04 4.06 12.81
C GLN A 65 -0.23 4.12 11.29
N LEU A 66 -1.35 4.71 10.83
CA LEU A 66 -1.59 5.00 9.42
C LEU A 66 -0.51 5.93 8.84
N ASP A 67 -0.15 6.98 9.57
CA ASP A 67 0.87 7.94 9.16
C ASP A 67 2.27 7.31 9.09
N ALA A 68 2.64 6.54 10.12
CA ALA A 68 3.89 5.79 10.13
C ALA A 68 3.97 4.77 8.98
N LEU A 69 2.85 4.08 8.68
CA LEU A 69 2.79 3.12 7.59
C LEU A 69 2.85 3.81 6.23
N ALA A 70 2.13 4.92 6.06
CA ALA A 70 2.19 5.73 4.84
C ALA A 70 3.62 6.23 4.59
N ASN A 71 4.31 6.72 5.62
CA ASN A 71 5.69 7.17 5.51
C ASN A 71 6.67 6.03 5.22
N CYS A 72 6.45 4.84 5.80
CA CYS A 72 7.26 3.65 5.50
C CYS A 72 7.10 3.23 4.03
N LEU A 73 5.85 3.12 3.56
CA LEU A 73 5.51 2.81 2.18
C LEU A 73 6.03 3.88 1.22
N ASP A 74 5.98 5.16 1.59
CA ASP A 74 6.47 6.29 0.78
C ASP A 74 7.97 6.13 0.54
N ASN A 75 8.71 5.81 1.60
CA ASN A 75 10.14 5.58 1.51
C ASN A 75 10.48 4.35 0.65
N THR A 76 9.71 3.25 0.74
CA THR A 76 9.87 2.08 -0.12
C THR A 76 9.53 2.37 -1.58
N ALA A 77 8.44 3.11 -1.85
CA ALA A 77 8.06 3.52 -3.20
C ALA A 77 9.13 4.42 -3.83
N ARG A 78 9.76 5.27 -3.02
CA ARG A 78 10.86 6.13 -3.45
C ARG A 78 12.13 5.32 -3.77
N ASP A 79 12.43 4.28 -3.00
CA ASP A 79 13.54 3.36 -3.26
C ASP A 79 13.34 2.56 -4.56
N LEU A 80 12.10 2.18 -4.87
CA LEU A 80 11.74 1.50 -6.12
C LEU A 80 11.78 2.41 -7.36
N GLY A 81 11.72 3.73 -7.17
CA GLY A 81 11.70 4.72 -8.25
C GLY A 81 13.07 5.22 -8.71
N GLU A 82 14.15 4.89 -8.01
CA GLU A 82 15.55 5.27 -8.31
C GLU A 82 16.29 4.16 -9.06
#